data_AF-A0A923ED04-F1
#
_entry.id   AF-A0A923ED04-F1
#
_cell.length_a   1.000
_cell.length_b   1.000
_cell.length_c   1.000
_cell.angle_alpha   90.00
_cell.angle_beta   90.00
_cell.angle_gamma   90.00
#
_symmetry.space_group_name_H-M   'P 1'
#
loop_
_entity.id
_entity.type
_entity.pdbx_description
1 polymer ?
#
loop_
_entity_poly.entity_id
_entity_poly.type
_entity_poly.pdbx_seq_one_letter_code
_entity_poly.pdbx_strand_id
1 'polypeptide(L)' 'MKKNLKLSRNLWLFSGFCFLLAFIINLSGNKPPLLFALNGITSCLCFINVYITNKKIIKDNED' A
#
# COMPACT_ATOMS: atom_id res chain seq x y z
N MET A 1 8.15 -19.94 -3.53
CA MET A 1 7.56 -18.78 -4.25
C MET A 1 6.31 -18.21 -3.56
N LYS A 2 5.26 -19.02 -3.30
CA LYS A 2 4.00 -18.59 -2.65
C LYS A 2 4.14 -17.88 -1.29
N LYS A 3 5.07 -18.32 -0.41
CA LYS A 3 5.34 -17.66 0.90
C LYS A 3 5.86 -16.22 0.75
N ASN A 4 6.75 -15.97 -0.23
CA ASN A 4 7.34 -14.65 -0.47
C ASN A 4 6.29 -13.67 -1.04
N LEU A 5 5.38 -14.16 -1.88
CA LEU A 5 4.27 -13.36 -2.42
C LEU A 5 3.26 -12.97 -1.32
N LYS A 6 2.92 -13.89 -0.42
CA LYS A 6 2.06 -13.57 0.74
C LYS A 6 2.72 -12.57 1.69
N LEU A 7 4.02 -12.71 1.95
CA LEU A 7 4.78 -11.78 2.77
C LEU A 7 4.83 -10.39 2.13
N SER A 8 5.13 -10.32 0.82
CA SER A 8 5.13 -9.08 0.06
C SER A 8 3.77 -8.37 0.13
N ARG A 9 2.67 -9.10 -0.09
CA ARG A 9 1.31 -8.57 0.03
C ARG A 9 1.06 -7.94 1.41
N ASN A 10 1.46 -8.61 2.49
CA ASN A 10 1.27 -8.10 3.85
C ASN A 10 2.16 -6.87 4.13
N LEU A 11 3.39 -6.82 3.61
CA LEU A 11 4.26 -5.65 3.69
C LEU A 11 3.65 -4.44 2.97
N TRP A 12 3.10 -4.63 1.78
CA TRP A 12 2.45 -3.56 1.02
C TRP A 12 1.18 -3.06 1.71
N LEU A 13 0.40 -3.94 2.35
CA LEU A 13 -0.74 -3.55 3.18
C LEU A 13 -0.30 -2.69 4.36
N PHE A 14 0.75 -3.13 5.08
CA PHE A 14 1.27 -2.39 6.22
C PHE A 14 1.82 -1.02 5.82
N SER A 15 2.57 -0.97 4.71
CA SER A 15 3.10 0.28 4.15
C SER A 15 1.98 1.23 3.73
N GLY A 16 0.97 0.74 3.00
CA GLY A 16 -0.20 1.54 2.60
C GLY A 16 -0.96 2.11 3.79
N PHE A 17 -1.10 1.33 4.88
CA PHE A 17 -1.72 1.77 6.12
C PHE A 17 -0.88 2.84 6.86
N CYS A 18 0.44 2.67 6.93
CA CYS A 18 1.33 3.70 7.50
C CYS A 18 1.25 5.02 6.74
N PHE A 19 1.23 4.99 5.40
CA PHE A 19 1.07 6.20 4.59
C PHE A 19 -0.31 6.84 4.72
N LEU A 20 -1.36 6.04 4.88
CA LEU A 20 -2.71 6.53 5.17
C LEU A 20 -2.78 7.21 6.56
N LEU A 21 -2.16 6.60 7.57
CA LEU A 21 -2.10 7.18 8.91
C LEU A 21 -1.29 8.49 8.90
N ALA A 22 -0.16 8.51 8.19
CA ALA A 22 0.63 9.72 8.00
C ALA A 22 -0.17 10.82 7.29
N PHE A 23 -0.98 10.46 6.30
CA PHE A 23 -1.90 11.38 5.62
C PHE A 23 -2.93 11.98 6.60
N ILE A 24 -3.60 11.15 7.40
CA ILE A 24 -4.58 11.60 8.41
C ILE A 24 -3.93 12.50 9.48
N ILE A 25 -2.73 12.15 9.96
CA ILE A 25 -1.99 12.97 10.93
C ILE A 25 -1.58 14.32 10.30
N ASN A 26 -1.19 14.30 9.03
CA ASN A 26 -0.78 15.51 8.31
C ASN A 26 -1.96 16.44 7.94
N LEU A 27 -3.21 15.97 7.95
CA LEU A 27 -4.41 16.82 7.82
C LEU A 27 -4.55 17.83 8.97
N SER A 28 -4.02 17.51 10.15
CA SER A 28 -4.12 18.35 11.36
C SER A 28 -3.02 19.42 11.46
N GLY A 29 -1.96 19.31 10.65
CA GLY A 29 -0.83 20.23 10.67
C GLY A 29 -0.79 21.14 9.44
N ASN A 30 -0.32 22.38 9.61
CA ASN A 30 -0.12 23.36 8.53
C ASN A 30 1.09 23.00 7.64
N LYS A 31 1.16 21.74 7.18
CA LYS A 31 2.28 21.15 6.45
C LYS A 31 2.14 21.39 4.94
N PRO A 32 3.26 21.27 4.18
CA PRO A 32 3.24 21.46 2.74
C PRO A 32 2.22 20.54 2.05
N PRO A 33 1.33 21.08 1.19
CA PRO A 33 0.31 20.31 0.49
C PRO A 33 0.92 19.22 -0.43
N LEU A 34 2.18 19.41 -0.85
CA LEU A 34 2.93 18.42 -1.61
C LEU A 34 3.13 17.10 -0.83
N LEU A 35 3.49 17.17 0.45
CA LEU A 35 3.68 15.99 1.29
C LEU A 35 2.36 15.23 1.50
N PHE A 36 1.26 15.98 1.53
CA PHE A 36 -0.08 15.42 1.65
C PHE A 36 -0.45 14.61 0.40
N ALA A 37 -0.30 15.21 -0.79
CA ALA A 37 -0.53 14.54 -2.06
C ALA A 37 0.37 13.31 -2.23
N LEU A 38 1.66 13.43 -1.87
CA LEU A 38 2.62 12.32 -1.99
C LEU A 38 2.23 11.12 -1.11
N ASN A 39 1.82 11.36 0.13
CA ASN A 39 1.38 10.30 1.04
C ASN A 39 0.11 9.60 0.54
N GLY A 40 -0.86 10.38 0.03
CA GLY A 40 -2.09 9.83 -0.56
C GLY A 40 -1.80 8.97 -1.80
N ILE A 41 -1.02 9.49 -2.74
CA ILE A 41 -0.63 8.77 -3.97
C ILE A 41 0.14 7.49 -3.62
N THR A 42 1.08 7.57 -2.68
CA THR A 42 1.88 6.41 -2.24
C THR A 42 1.00 5.36 -1.56
N SER A 43 0.02 5.77 -0.76
CA SER A 43 -0.96 4.85 -0.15
C SER A 43 -1.78 4.13 -1.24
N CYS A 44 -2.30 4.85 -2.23
CA CYS A 44 -3.02 4.26 -3.37
C CYS A 44 -2.15 3.27 -4.15
N LEU A 45 -0.91 3.63 -4.46
CA LEU A 45 0.06 2.74 -5.14
C LEU A 45 0.31 1.47 -4.33
N CYS A 46 0.43 1.57 -3.00
CA CYS A 46 0.60 0.40 -2.14
C CYS A 46 -0.61 -0.54 -2.24
N PHE A 47 -1.84 -0.02 -2.17
CA PHE A 47 -3.05 -0.84 -2.30
C PHE A 47 -3.21 -1.47 -3.70
N ILE A 48 -2.87 -0.74 -4.76
CA ILE A 48 -2.85 -1.30 -6.12
C ILE A 48 -1.86 -2.47 -6.19
N ASN A 49 -0.68 -2.33 -5.58
CA ASN A 49 0.32 -3.38 -5.62
C ASN A 49 -0.08 -4.62 -4.80
N VAL A 50 -0.76 -4.41 -3.66
CA VAL A 50 -1.43 -5.49 -2.90
C VAL A 50 -2.40 -6.24 -3.80
N TYR A 51 -3.25 -5.51 -4.53
CA TYR A 51 -4.25 -6.11 -5.42
C TYR A 51 -3.61 -6.94 -6.54
N ILE A 52 -2.62 -6.39 -7.24
CA ILE A 52 -1.88 -7.10 -8.30
C ILE A 52 -1.21 -8.35 -7.73
N THR A 53 -0.57 -8.24 -6.56
CA THR A 53 0.09 -9.37 -5.90
C THR A 53 -0.92 -10.45 -5.51
N ASN A 54 -2.09 -10.05 -5.00
CA ASN A 54 -3.16 -10.99 -4.65
C ASN A 54 -3.72 -11.70 -5.88
N LYS A 55 -3.94 -10.97 -6.99
CA LYS A 55 -4.38 -11.53 -8.27
C LYS A 55 -3.35 -12.52 -8.84
N LYS A 56 -2.05 -12.21 -8.74
CA LYS A 56 -0.97 -13.14 -9.12
C LYS A 56 -0.97 -14.41 -8.25
N ILE A 57 -1.19 -14.27 -6.94
CA ILE A 57 -1.31 -15.44 -6.04
C ILE A 57 -2.50 -16.31 -6.42
N ILE A 58 -3.67 -15.72 -6.71
CA ILE A 58 -4.86 -16.50 -7.10
C ILE A 58 -4.58 -17.29 -8.38
N LYS A 59 -4.03 -16.63 -9.42
CA LYS A 59 -3.68 -17.28 -10.68
C LYS A 59 -2.68 -18.43 -10.50
N ASP A 60 -1.63 -18.23 -9.69
CA ASP A 60 -0.61 -19.25 -9.35
C ASP A 60 -1.17 -20.41 -8.48
N ASN A 61 -2.40 -20.33 -7.99
CA ASN A 61 -3.09 -21.44 -7.32
C ASN A 61 -4.11 -22.15 -8.22
N GLU A 62 -4.44 -21.60 -9.39
CA GLU A 62 -5.31 -22.24 -10.39
C GLU A 62 -4.52 -23.08 -11.41
N ASP A 63 -3.23 -22.78 -11.60
CA ASP A 63 -2.24 -23.59 -12.34
C ASP A 63 -1.59 -24.66 -11.43
#